data_AF-A0A935B156-F1
#
_entry.id   AF-A0A935B156-F1
#
_cell.length_a   1.000
_cell.length_b   1.000
_cell.length_c   1.000
_cell.angle_alpha   90.00
_cell.angle_beta   90.00
_cell.angle_gamma   90.00
#
_symmetry.space_group_name_H-M   'P 1'
#
loop_
_entity.id
_entity.type
_entity.pdbx_description
1 polymer ?
#
loop_
_entity_poly.entity_id
_entity_poly.type
_entity_poly.pdbx_seq_one_letter_code
_entity_poly.pdbx_strand_id
1 'polypeptide(L)'
;MTEPVPAAVPIAIDFPRALFAAEALKRAALVMMARVTTSFEDTADGTRCLLTPVSGADDPAILERDFRREVLDQDLRLLVEAQTESVRTAILGLAFSRTGLQG
;
A
#
# COMPACT_ATOMS: atom_id res chain seq x y z
N MET A 1 4.38 11.55 -35.18
CA MET A 1 5.05 12.50 -34.25
C MET A 1 4.20 12.55 -33.00
N THR A 2 4.57 11.78 -31.98
CA THR A 2 3.89 11.82 -30.67
C THR A 2 4.53 12.97 -29.90
N GLU A 3 3.77 14.03 -29.64
CA GLU A 3 4.26 15.09 -28.74
C GLU A 3 4.56 14.50 -27.35
N PRO A 4 5.64 14.94 -26.68
CA PRO A 4 5.89 14.53 -25.31
C PRO A 4 4.75 15.07 -24.44
N VAL A 5 3.98 14.16 -23.84
CA VAL A 5 3.06 14.52 -22.75
C VAL A 5 3.90 15.20 -21.66
N PRO A 6 3.59 16.43 -21.24
CA PRO A 6 4.34 17.09 -20.19
C PRO A 6 4.35 16.18 -18.95
N ALA A 7 5.55 15.87 -18.45
CA ALA A 7 5.69 15.04 -17.26
C ALA A 7 4.94 15.72 -16.11
N ALA A 8 3.86 15.08 -15.64
CA ALA A 8 3.11 15.58 -14.50
C ALA A 8 4.05 15.69 -13.29
N VAL A 9 4.03 16.82 -12.60
CA VAL A 9 4.85 17.02 -11.40
C VAL A 9 4.36 16.03 -10.34
N PRO A 10 5.23 15.12 -9.86
CA PRO A 10 4.81 14.12 -8.88
C PRO A 10 4.54 14.77 -7.53
N ILE A 11 3.55 14.23 -6.83
CA ILE A 11 3.21 14.60 -5.46
C ILE A 11 4.12 13.79 -4.53
N ALA A 12 4.97 14.46 -3.77
CA ALA A 12 5.89 13.81 -2.84
C ALA A 12 5.28 13.70 -1.44
N ILE A 13 5.27 12.49 -0.89
CA ILE A 13 4.72 12.19 0.42
C ILE A 13 5.72 11.36 1.21
N ASP A 14 6.16 11.88 2.36
CA ASP A 14 7.10 11.20 3.25
C ASP A 14 6.37 10.37 4.31
N PHE A 15 6.79 9.11 4.46
CA PHE A 15 6.30 8.18 5.47
C PHE A 15 7.44 7.72 6.37
N PRO A 16 7.41 8.04 7.69
CA PRO A 16 8.44 7.62 8.62
C PRO A 16 8.50 6.10 8.79
N ARG A 17 9.71 5.52 8.78
CA ARG A 17 9.92 4.07 8.93
C ARG A 17 9.43 3.55 10.29
N ALA A 18 9.47 4.39 11.31
CA ALA A 18 9.00 4.07 12.65
C ALA A 18 7.49 3.88 12.76
N LEU A 19 6.71 4.35 11.77
CA LEU A 19 5.26 4.33 11.80
C LEU A 19 4.62 3.42 10.76
N PHE A 20 5.25 3.25 9.59
CA PHE A 20 4.65 2.52 8.47
C PHE A 20 5.59 1.47 7.90
N ALA A 21 5.08 0.26 7.72
CA ALA A 21 5.81 -0.79 7.02
C ALA A 21 5.86 -0.52 5.51
N ALA A 22 6.98 -0.85 4.86
CA ALA A 22 7.11 -0.72 3.41
C ALA A 22 6.05 -1.55 2.64
N GLU A 23 5.54 -2.63 3.24
CA GLU A 23 4.46 -3.43 2.67
C GLU A 23 3.13 -2.65 2.61
N ALA A 24 2.79 -1.87 3.63
CA ALA A 24 1.59 -1.03 3.63
C ALA A 24 1.62 -0.03 2.46
N LEU A 25 2.78 0.59 2.23
CA LEU A 25 2.99 1.55 1.12
C LEU A 25 2.79 0.87 -0.25
N LYS A 26 3.31 -0.35 -0.42
CA LYS A 26 3.16 -1.13 -1.66
C LYS A 26 1.71 -1.56 -1.90
N ARG A 27 1.02 -2.04 -0.87
CA ARG A 27 -0.40 -2.42 -0.97
C ARG A 27 -1.28 -1.21 -1.29
N ALA A 28 -1.01 -0.05 -0.68
CA ALA A 28 -1.72 1.18 -0.98
C ALA A 28 -1.51 1.66 -2.42
N ALA A 29 -0.27 1.60 -2.91
CA ALA A 29 0.02 1.90 -4.31
C ALA A 29 -0.70 0.95 -5.27
N LEU A 30 -0.82 -0.33 -4.92
CA LEU A 30 -1.58 -1.30 -5.71
C LEU A 30 -3.07 -0.90 -5.77
N VAL A 31 -3.69 -0.56 -4.64
CA VAL A 31 -5.11 -0.13 -4.63
C VAL A 31 -5.33 1.14 -5.45
N MET A 32 -4.38 2.06 -5.43
CA MET A 32 -4.49 3.34 -6.14
C MET A 32 -3.96 3.32 -7.58
N MET A 33 -3.47 2.18 -8.10
CA MET A 33 -2.77 2.10 -9.39
C MET A 33 -3.58 2.64 -10.59
N ALA A 34 -4.91 2.59 -10.50
CA ALA A 34 -5.80 3.10 -11.55
C ALA A 34 -5.78 4.64 -11.66
N ARG A 35 -5.36 5.34 -10.61
CA ARG A 35 -5.38 6.81 -10.50
C ARG A 35 -3.99 7.40 -10.50
N VAL A 36 -3.00 6.71 -9.92
CA VAL A 36 -1.62 7.18 -9.79
C VAL A 36 -0.63 6.08 -10.13
N THR A 37 0.48 6.48 -10.75
CA THR A 37 1.71 5.70 -10.76
C THR A 37 2.54 6.11 -9.54
N THR A 38 2.88 5.17 -8.67
CA THR A 38 3.70 5.42 -7.48
C THR A 38 5.12 4.91 -7.69
N SER A 39 6.12 5.76 -7.45
CA SER A 39 7.50 5.32 -7.21
C SER A 39 7.89 5.52 -5.76
N PHE A 40 8.90 4.77 -5.31
CA PHE A 40 9.36 4.76 -3.94
C PHE A 40 10.85 5.07 -3.90
N GLU A 41 11.23 5.99 -3.02
CA GLU A 41 12.61 6.31 -2.70
C GLU A 41 12.84 5.96 -1.24
N ASP A 42 13.83 5.11 -0.98
CA ASP A 42 14.26 4.82 0.38
C ASP A 42 15.08 6.00 0.91
N THR A 43 14.70 6.51 2.09
CA THR A 43 15.40 7.62 2.74
C THR A 43 15.93 7.16 4.10
N ALA A 44 16.80 7.98 4.72
CA ALA A 44 17.36 7.67 6.03
C ALA A 44 16.28 7.43 7.10
N ASP A 45 15.20 8.22 7.06
CA ASP A 45 14.17 8.24 8.12
C ASP A 45 12.88 7.50 7.72
N GLY A 46 12.78 7.01 6.48
CA GLY A 46 11.52 6.53 5.95
C GLY A 46 11.54 6.17 4.48
N THR A 47 10.36 6.26 3.89
CA THR A 47 10.15 6.08 2.45
C THR A 47 9.46 7.32 1.92
N ARG A 48 10.01 7.88 0.85
CA ARG A 48 9.35 8.93 0.07
C ARG A 48 8.57 8.28 -1.07
N CYS A 49 7.27 8.49 -1.07
CA CYS A 49 6.36 8.05 -2.12
C CYS A 49 6.14 9.20 -3.10
N LEU A 50 6.36 8.97 -4.39
CA LEU A 50 6.11 9.94 -5.44
C LEU A 50 4.89 9.49 -6.24
N LEU A 51 3.79 10.23 -6.16
CA LEU A 51 2.55 9.93 -6.87
C LEU A 51 2.47 10.76 -8.15
N THR A 52 2.47 10.09 -9.29
CA THR A 52 2.25 10.70 -10.60
C THR A 52 0.82 10.38 -11.05
N PRO A 53 -0.07 11.37 -11.19
CA PRO A 53 -1.43 11.12 -11.67
C PRO A 53 -1.40 10.45 -13.06
N VAL A 54 -2.20 9.40 -13.24
CA VAL A 54 -2.38 8.72 -14.54
C VAL A 54 -3.15 9.62 -15.51
N SER A 55 -4.01 10.48 -14.98
CA SER A 55 -4.70 11.54 -15.73
C SER A 55 -4.64 12.85 -14.95
N GLY A 56 -4.64 13.98 -15.65
CA GLY A 56 -4.65 15.32 -15.02
C GLY A 56 -6.03 15.74 -14.47
N ALA A 57 -6.99 14.82 -14.40
CA ALA A 57 -8.36 15.13 -13.96
C ALA A 57 -8.53 15.13 -12.43
N ASP A 58 -7.68 14.38 -11.72
CA ASP A 58 -7.74 14.30 -10.26
C ASP A 58 -6.97 15.45 -9.60
N ASP A 59 -7.58 16.07 -8.59
CA ASP A 59 -6.94 17.08 -7.75
C ASP A 59 -5.78 16.44 -6.96
N PRO A 60 -4.54 16.99 -7.05
CA PRO A 60 -3.40 16.52 -6.28
C PRO A 60 -3.64 16.39 -4.77
N ALA A 61 -4.40 17.31 -4.17
CA ALA A 61 -4.71 17.27 -2.74
C ALA A 61 -5.63 16.08 -2.38
N ILE A 62 -6.53 15.71 -3.29
CA ILE A 62 -7.39 14.54 -3.15
C ILE A 62 -6.54 13.27 -3.26
N LEU A 63 -5.64 13.19 -4.23
CA LEU A 63 -4.74 12.05 -4.42
C LEU A 63 -3.84 11.82 -3.21
N GLU A 64 -3.22 12.88 -2.67
CA GLU A 64 -2.42 12.78 -1.45
C GLU A 64 -3.24 12.26 -0.27
N ARG A 65 -4.40 12.88 -0.02
CA ARG A 65 -5.29 12.51 1.09
C ARG A 65 -5.72 11.05 1.00
N ASP A 66 -6.14 10.62 -0.18
CA ASP A 66 -6.62 9.26 -0.40
C ASP A 66 -5.47 8.26 -0.24
N PHE A 67 -4.27 8.58 -0.72
CA PHE A 67 -3.09 7.72 -0.53
C PHE A 67 -2.69 7.58 0.93
N ARG A 68 -2.67 8.68 1.69
CA ARG A 68 -2.39 8.62 3.14
C ARG A 68 -3.41 7.76 3.89
N ARG A 69 -4.69 7.85 3.52
CA ARG A 69 -5.76 7.03 4.11
C ARG A 69 -5.58 5.55 3.78
N GLU A 70 -5.29 5.24 2.53
CA GLU A 70 -5.08 3.87 2.09
C GLU A 70 -3.84 3.26 2.76
N VAL A 71 -2.73 4.00 2.87
CA VAL A 71 -1.53 3.53 3.60
C VAL A 71 -1.87 3.20 5.06
N LEU A 72 -2.62 4.06 5.75
CA LEU A 72 -3.03 3.81 7.13
C LEU A 72 -3.93 2.58 7.25
N ASP A 73 -4.89 2.40 6.34
CA ASP A 73 -5.76 1.22 6.33
C ASP A 73 -4.95 -0.07 6.12
N GLN A 74 -4.03 -0.08 5.15
CA GLN A 74 -3.17 -1.24 4.89
C GLN A 74 -2.24 -1.55 6.06
N ASP A 75 -1.68 -0.53 6.72
CA ASP A 75 -0.82 -0.73 7.89
C ASP A 75 -1.60 -1.36 9.07
N LEU A 76 -2.81 -0.85 9.36
CA LEU A 76 -3.69 -1.42 10.37
C LEU A 76 -4.13 -2.86 10.03
N ARG A 77 -4.40 -3.14 8.75
CA ARG A 77 -4.70 -4.51 8.30
C ARG A 77 -3.53 -5.45 8.51
N LEU A 78 -2.30 -5.04 8.20
CA LEU A 78 -1.10 -5.85 8.45
C LEU A 78 -0.94 -6.16 9.94
N LEU A 79 -1.18 -5.18 10.80
CA LEU A 79 -1.13 -5.36 12.25
C LEU A 79 -2.20 -6.35 12.74
N VAL A 80 -3.43 -6.27 12.23
CA VAL A 80 -4.50 -7.24 12.55
C VAL A 80 -4.19 -8.64 11.98
N GLU A 81 -3.66 -8.73 10.76
CA GLU A 81 -3.23 -9.99 10.15
C GLU A 81 -2.19 -10.69 11.03
N ALA A 82 -1.17 -9.96 11.48
CA ALA A 82 -0.13 -10.47 12.38
C ALA A 82 -0.69 -10.90 13.74
N GLN A 83 -1.54 -10.08 14.36
CA GLN A 83 -2.16 -10.42 15.66
C GLN A 83 -3.08 -11.65 15.60
N THR A 84 -3.69 -11.90 14.44
CA THR A 84 -4.65 -13.01 14.25
C THR A 84 -4.03 -14.29 13.69
N GLU A 85 -2.74 -14.28 13.35
CA GLU A 85 -2.04 -15.40 12.71
C GLU A 85 -2.13 -16.70 13.52
N SER A 86 -1.90 -16.63 14.84
CA SER A 86 -1.92 -17.79 15.74
C SER A 86 -3.31 -18.43 15.84
N VAL A 87 -4.34 -17.60 16.02
CA VAL A 87 -5.74 -18.04 16.10
C VAL A 87 -6.18 -18.64 14.77
N ARG A 88 -5.84 -18.00 13.64
CA ARG A 88 -6.11 -18.50 12.30
C ARG A 88 -5.48 -19.87 12.06
N THR A 89 -4.21 -20.03 12.44
CA THR A 89 -3.48 -21.29 12.31
C THR A 89 -4.10 -22.39 13.16
N ALA A 90 -4.50 -22.08 14.40
CA ALA A 90 -5.18 -23.04 15.27
C ALA A 90 -6.54 -23.49 14.71
N ILE A 91 -7.35 -22.54 14.20
CA ILE A 91 -8.63 -22.84 13.56
C ILE A 91 -8.42 -23.74 12.33
N LEU A 92 -7.46 -23.41 11.48
CA LEU A 92 -7.15 -24.20 10.28
C LEU A 92 -6.65 -25.60 10.66
N GLY A 93 -5.74 -25.72 11.63
CA GLY A 93 -5.24 -27.01 12.12
C GLY A 93 -6.37 -27.88 12.67
N LEU A 94 -7.28 -27.32 13.46
CA LEU A 94 -8.46 -28.03 13.96
C LEU A 94 -9.41 -28.45 12.83
N ALA A 95 -9.69 -27.56 11.88
CA ALA A 95 -10.56 -27.87 10.74
C ALA A 95 -10.01 -29.03 9.90
N PHE A 96 -8.71 -29.01 9.58
CA PHE A 96 -8.08 -30.07 8.78
C PHE A 96 -7.82 -31.36 9.56
N SER A 97 -7.64 -31.30 10.89
CA SER A 97 -7.51 -32.50 11.72
C SER A 97 -8.74 -33.41 11.67
N ARG A 98 -9.93 -32.85 11.41
CA ARG A 98 -11.21 -33.57 11.39
C ARG A 98 -11.64 -34.04 10.01
N THR A 99 -11.03 -33.53 8.94
CA THR A 99 -11.38 -33.89 7.56
C THR A 99 -10.51 -35.01 6.99
N GLY A 100 -9.51 -35.50 7.73
CA GLY A 100 -8.59 -36.55 7.26
C GLY A 100 -7.67 -36.09 6.12
N LEU A 101 -7.60 -34.79 5.83
CA LEU A 101 -6.81 -34.18 4.74
C LEU A 101 -5.31 -34.07 5.09
N GLN A 102 -4.78 -35.05 5.79
CA GLN A 102 -3.34 -35.20 6.03
C GLN A 102 -2.76 -35.99 4.85
N GLY A 103 -2.53 -35.31 3.74
CA GLY A 103 -1.96 -35.88 2.52
C GLY A 103 -1.39 -34.79 1.62
#